data_AF-A0A847XRI4-F1
#
_entry.id   AF-A0A847XRI4-F1
#
_cell.length_a   1.000
_cell.length_b   1.000
_cell.length_c   1.000
_cell.angle_alpha   90.00
_cell.angle_beta   90.00
_cell.angle_gamma   90.00
#
_symmetry.space_group_name_H-M   'P 1'
#
loop_
_entity.id
_entity.type
_entity.pdbx_description
1 polymer ?
#
loop_
_entity_poly.entity_id
_entity_poly.type
_entity_poly.pdbx_seq_one_letter_code
_entity_poly.pdbx_strand_id
1 'polypeptide(L)'
;EFRRRYGDRKLEDNWRRANKASISLTSLTESPGQANEKEADTSKAVVADYKNPEFYLKNLPLNDSLLAISNEKLAYAYLNAGQAFSEKLNDAPRATELLEKLITRFPSHMLVPEALYSLYNINLPLNSSVSEIYRQRLLERYPSVEFAKILSDPEYYNKKMEEMNIAENLYEKAYDAYSSENFGAAISMCDEGLEKHEQSNLAPKFQLLRAYIMARISNERAFREELNKVIKQWPATEESQKAGELIAYLDQEIPELKIEEEIIIAKEIFKADTTLSHVFSIIISDPAFNINQATFDVISYNIDNYMNQNYRTEGTLIDNNFIMINVSGFRNFNQAMKYYNSFRTNLIRNPSESRIFTYLISSDNLLLINKENNPERYLLFFRENYIDATPEHSP
;
A
#
# COMPACT_ATOMS: atom_id res chain seq x y z
N GLU A 1 -21.60 -30.84 -51.08
CA GLU A 1 -20.58 -29.81 -51.44
C GLU A 1 -19.90 -29.14 -50.26
N PHE A 2 -20.60 -28.78 -49.17
CA PHE A 2 -20.02 -28.06 -48.02
C PHE A 2 -18.84 -28.79 -47.35
N ARG A 3 -19.00 -30.08 -46.99
CA ARG A 3 -17.91 -30.93 -46.46
C ARG A 3 -16.70 -31.02 -47.39
N ARG A 4 -16.93 -31.03 -48.71
CA ARG A 4 -15.87 -31.09 -49.72
C ARG A 4 -15.06 -29.79 -49.80
N ARG A 5 -15.66 -28.64 -49.46
CA ARG A 5 -14.99 -27.33 -49.49
C ARG A 5 -14.43 -26.88 -48.13
N TYR A 6 -14.97 -27.36 -47.00
CA TYR A 6 -14.64 -26.85 -45.66
C TYR A 6 -14.30 -27.90 -44.59
N GLY A 7 -14.39 -29.20 -44.91
CA GLY A 7 -14.16 -30.31 -43.96
C GLY A 7 -15.32 -30.52 -42.98
N ASP A 8 -15.13 -31.42 -42.00
CA ASP A 8 -16.04 -31.57 -40.88
C ASP A 8 -15.79 -30.47 -39.84
N ARG A 9 -16.64 -29.44 -39.85
CA ARG A 9 -16.59 -28.32 -38.90
C ARG A 9 -17.80 -28.35 -37.98
N LYS A 10 -17.56 -27.98 -36.71
CA LYS A 10 -18.58 -27.86 -35.67
C LYS A 10 -19.55 -26.71 -36.00
N LEU A 11 -20.81 -26.86 -35.65
CA LEU A 11 -21.87 -25.88 -35.93
C LEU A 11 -21.81 -24.77 -34.87
N GLU A 12 -21.19 -23.62 -35.22
CA GLU A 12 -20.97 -22.47 -34.34
C GLU A 12 -20.91 -21.15 -35.14
N ASP A 13 -21.11 -20.02 -34.46
CA ASP A 13 -21.11 -18.71 -35.10
C ASP A 13 -19.70 -18.27 -35.55
N ASN A 14 -19.58 -17.47 -36.62
CA ASN A 14 -18.29 -17.08 -37.24
C ASN A 14 -17.41 -18.25 -37.74
N TRP A 15 -18.00 -19.41 -38.09
CA TRP A 15 -17.30 -20.64 -38.52
C TRP A 15 -16.34 -20.51 -39.71
N ARG A 16 -16.36 -19.39 -40.45
CA ARG A 16 -15.50 -19.10 -41.61
C ARG A 16 -14.16 -18.41 -41.30
N ARG A 17 -13.86 -18.02 -40.06
CA ARG A 17 -12.59 -17.33 -39.73
C ARG A 17 -11.43 -18.33 -39.59
N ALA A 18 -10.31 -18.06 -40.28
CA ALA A 18 -9.10 -18.87 -40.24
C ALA A 18 -8.20 -18.57 -39.04
N ASN A 19 -8.30 -17.36 -38.47
CA ASN A 19 -7.61 -16.96 -37.27
C ASN A 19 -8.66 -16.59 -36.21
N LYS A 20 -8.69 -17.36 -35.12
CA LYS A 20 -9.65 -17.23 -34.00
C LYS A 20 -8.97 -16.68 -32.74
N ALA A 21 -7.94 -15.87 -32.90
CA ALA A 21 -7.54 -14.96 -31.85
C ALA A 21 -8.73 -14.00 -31.63
N SER A 22 -9.58 -14.33 -30.66
CA SER A 22 -10.40 -13.32 -30.01
C SER A 22 -9.44 -12.22 -29.59
N ILE A 23 -9.66 -11.02 -30.08
CA ILE A 23 -9.15 -9.83 -29.43
C ILE A 23 -9.82 -9.86 -28.05
N SER A 24 -9.14 -10.47 -27.10
CA SER A 24 -9.41 -10.27 -25.69
C SER A 24 -9.03 -8.82 -25.47
N LEU A 25 -10.03 -7.94 -25.44
CA LEU A 25 -9.85 -6.54 -25.09
C LEU A 25 -9.64 -6.44 -23.57
N THR A 26 -8.62 -7.15 -23.08
CA THR A 26 -8.21 -7.22 -21.69
C THR A 26 -6.69 -6.99 -21.60
N SER A 27 -6.19 -5.97 -22.30
CA SER A 27 -4.82 -5.47 -22.16
C SER A 27 -4.69 -4.06 -22.77
N LEU A 28 -5.39 -3.07 -22.21
CA LEU A 28 -5.08 -1.64 -22.44
C LEU A 28 -5.27 -0.81 -21.17
N THR A 29 -4.90 -1.40 -20.03
CA THR A 29 -4.55 -0.68 -18.80
C THR A 29 -3.27 -1.30 -18.26
N GLU A 30 -2.16 -1.08 -18.97
CA GLU A 30 -0.87 -0.97 -18.29
C GLU A 30 -0.74 0.48 -17.85
N SER A 31 -1.16 0.75 -16.62
CA SER A 31 -0.38 1.64 -15.77
C SER A 31 0.76 0.78 -15.21
N PRO A 32 2.02 1.23 -15.31
CA PRO A 32 3.10 0.60 -14.57
C PRO A 32 2.89 0.91 -13.08
N GLY A 33 3.08 -0.11 -12.23
CA GLY A 33 3.09 0.05 -10.78
C GLY A 33 1.95 -0.62 -10.04
N GLN A 34 1.96 -1.96 -9.98
CA GLN A 34 1.67 -2.77 -8.78
C GLN A 34 1.67 -4.25 -9.17
N ALA A 35 2.82 -4.89 -9.00
CA ALA A 35 2.96 -6.35 -9.05
C ALA A 35 3.42 -6.84 -7.69
N ASN A 36 2.45 -7.13 -6.80
CA ASN A 36 2.44 -8.32 -5.97
C ASN A 36 1.18 -8.34 -5.08
N GLU A 37 0.09 -8.86 -5.64
CA GLU A 37 -0.76 -9.74 -4.86
C GLU A 37 -0.97 -11.02 -5.68
N LYS A 38 -0.61 -12.14 -5.06
CA LYS A 38 -0.94 -13.47 -5.54
C LYS A 38 -2.45 -13.65 -5.47
N GLU A 39 -3.18 -13.22 -6.49
CA GLU A 39 -4.46 -13.87 -6.79
C GLU A 39 -4.14 -15.31 -7.20
N ALA A 40 -4.59 -16.23 -6.36
CA ALA A 40 -4.60 -17.64 -6.69
C ALA A 40 -5.27 -17.82 -8.06
N ASP A 41 -4.54 -18.46 -8.96
CA ASP A 41 -5.02 -18.93 -10.25
C ASP A 41 -6.31 -19.72 -10.08
N THR A 42 -7.43 -19.01 -10.20
CA THR A 42 -8.76 -19.57 -10.36
C THR A 42 -9.22 -19.30 -11.79
N SER A 43 -8.35 -19.58 -12.76
CA SER A 43 -8.75 -19.85 -14.13
C SER A 43 -9.48 -21.20 -14.26
N LYS A 44 -10.45 -21.47 -13.38
CA LYS A 44 -11.61 -22.26 -13.81
C LYS A 44 -12.39 -21.33 -14.72
N ALA A 45 -12.11 -21.43 -16.02
CA ALA A 45 -12.96 -20.89 -17.06
C ALA A 45 -14.40 -21.24 -16.70
N VAL A 46 -15.17 -20.24 -16.25
CA VAL A 46 -16.60 -20.39 -16.02
C VAL A 46 -17.13 -20.82 -17.37
N VAL A 47 -17.58 -22.07 -17.46
CA VAL A 47 -18.22 -22.58 -18.67
C VAL A 47 -19.40 -21.64 -18.92
N ALA A 48 -19.29 -20.82 -19.97
CA ALA A 48 -20.30 -19.84 -20.28
C ALA A 48 -21.56 -20.58 -20.73
N ASP A 49 -22.53 -20.71 -19.82
CA ASP A 49 -23.81 -21.30 -20.13
C ASP A 49 -24.71 -20.24 -20.78
N TYR A 50 -24.48 -20.04 -22.08
CA TYR A 50 -25.24 -19.10 -22.91
C TYR A 50 -26.73 -19.43 -23.02
N LYS A 51 -27.20 -20.57 -22.48
CA LYS A 51 -28.63 -20.94 -22.46
C LYS A 51 -29.30 -20.62 -21.12
N ASN A 52 -28.54 -20.27 -20.09
CA ASN A 52 -29.10 -19.87 -18.80
C ASN A 52 -29.31 -18.35 -18.75
N PRO A 53 -30.55 -17.85 -18.55
CA PRO A 53 -30.81 -16.42 -18.38
C PRO A 53 -29.97 -15.76 -17.28
N GLU A 54 -29.70 -16.46 -16.16
CA GLU A 54 -28.91 -15.93 -15.04
C GLU A 54 -27.49 -15.55 -15.44
N PHE A 55 -26.92 -16.21 -16.46
CA PHE A 55 -25.61 -15.86 -17.03
C PHE A 55 -25.56 -14.39 -17.49
N TYR A 56 -26.64 -13.92 -18.12
CA TYR A 56 -26.74 -12.56 -18.64
C TYR A 56 -27.12 -11.53 -17.56
N LEU A 57 -27.67 -11.97 -16.44
CA LEU A 57 -28.07 -11.09 -15.34
C LEU A 57 -26.92 -10.78 -14.37
N LYS A 58 -25.87 -11.61 -14.34
CA LYS A 58 -24.77 -11.54 -13.35
C LYS A 58 -24.08 -10.17 -13.26
N ASN A 59 -23.93 -9.46 -14.38
CA ASN A 59 -23.22 -8.19 -14.45
C ASN A 59 -24.15 -6.98 -14.61
N LEU A 60 -25.47 -7.18 -14.47
CA LEU A 60 -26.40 -6.06 -14.55
C LEU A 60 -26.34 -5.25 -13.24
N PRO A 61 -26.24 -3.92 -13.32
CA PRO A 61 -26.29 -3.08 -12.14
C PRO A 61 -27.74 -2.96 -11.64
N LEU A 62 -28.19 -3.95 -10.87
CA LEU A 62 -29.59 -4.07 -10.44
C LEU A 62 -29.93 -3.27 -9.16
N ASN A 63 -28.96 -2.59 -8.56
CA ASN A 63 -29.17 -1.71 -7.41
C ASN A 63 -28.38 -0.40 -7.58
N ASP A 64 -28.72 0.59 -6.75
CA ASP A 64 -28.16 1.95 -6.86
C ASP A 64 -26.64 1.98 -6.74
N SER A 65 -26.05 1.15 -5.88
CA SER A 65 -24.59 1.06 -5.71
C SER A 65 -23.91 0.53 -6.98
N LEU A 66 -24.43 -0.56 -7.54
CA LEU A 66 -23.90 -1.12 -8.78
C LEU A 66 -24.14 -0.19 -9.96
N LEU A 67 -25.25 0.55 -9.96
CA LEU A 67 -25.56 1.54 -11.01
C LEU A 67 -24.60 2.72 -10.95
N ALA A 68 -24.24 3.19 -9.75
CA ALA A 68 -23.21 4.20 -9.57
C ALA A 68 -21.86 3.74 -10.13
N ILE A 69 -21.42 2.52 -9.80
CA ILE A 69 -20.19 1.92 -10.34
C ILE A 69 -20.27 1.79 -11.88
N SER A 70 -21.42 1.39 -12.42
CA SER A 70 -21.62 1.30 -13.86
C SER A 70 -21.55 2.67 -14.53
N ASN A 71 -22.11 3.70 -13.92
CA ASN A 71 -22.09 5.07 -14.44
C ASN A 71 -20.67 5.64 -14.42
N GLU A 72 -19.90 5.38 -13.36
CA GLU A 72 -18.48 5.73 -13.26
C GLU A 72 -17.70 5.15 -14.45
N LYS A 73 -17.85 3.84 -14.69
CA LYS A 73 -17.21 3.15 -15.83
C LYS A 73 -17.61 3.76 -17.17
N LEU A 74 -18.89 4.11 -17.34
CA LEU A 74 -19.36 4.76 -18.57
C LEU A 74 -18.75 6.15 -18.76
N ALA A 75 -18.64 6.95 -17.70
CA ALA A 75 -18.04 8.28 -17.76
C ALA A 75 -16.57 8.20 -18.23
N TYR A 76 -15.76 7.34 -17.60
CA TYR A 76 -14.38 7.08 -18.04
C TYR A 76 -14.32 6.53 -19.46
N ALA A 77 -15.20 5.61 -19.84
CA ALA A 77 -15.23 5.07 -21.20
C ALA A 77 -15.52 6.13 -22.26
N TYR A 78 -16.44 7.07 -22.00
CA TYR A 78 -16.72 8.16 -22.94
C TYR A 78 -15.51 9.10 -23.09
N LEU A 79 -14.84 9.46 -21.98
CA LEU A 79 -13.65 10.29 -22.01
C LEU A 79 -12.52 9.63 -22.82
N ASN A 80 -12.15 8.41 -22.43
CA ASN A 80 -11.06 7.65 -23.05
C ASN A 80 -11.33 7.37 -24.53
N ALA A 81 -12.57 7.03 -24.88
CA ALA A 81 -12.94 6.83 -26.28
C ALA A 81 -12.86 8.14 -27.06
N GLY A 82 -13.37 9.25 -26.50
CA GLY A 82 -13.26 10.58 -27.11
C GLY A 82 -11.82 10.98 -27.41
N GLN A 83 -10.93 10.85 -26.42
CA GLN A 83 -9.50 11.09 -26.59
C GLN A 83 -8.88 10.17 -27.65
N ALA A 84 -9.17 8.87 -27.61
CA ALA A 84 -8.65 7.91 -28.59
C ALA A 84 -9.11 8.23 -30.03
N PHE A 85 -10.38 8.62 -30.24
CA PHE A 85 -10.86 9.02 -31.57
C PHE A 85 -10.15 10.28 -32.07
N SER A 86 -9.87 11.24 -31.20
CA SER A 86 -9.12 12.45 -31.57
C SER A 86 -7.65 12.15 -31.87
N GLU A 87 -6.94 11.54 -30.92
CA GLU A 87 -5.48 11.44 -30.95
C GLU A 87 -4.97 10.31 -31.84
N LYS A 88 -5.65 9.16 -31.84
CA LYS A 88 -5.19 7.94 -32.52
C LYS A 88 -5.84 7.74 -33.88
N LEU A 89 -7.09 8.19 -34.04
CA LEU A 89 -7.88 7.97 -35.25
C LEU A 89 -8.13 9.24 -36.06
N ASN A 90 -7.77 10.41 -35.51
CA ASN A 90 -7.97 11.72 -36.13
C ASN A 90 -9.44 11.95 -36.58
N ASP A 91 -10.40 11.39 -35.84
CA ASP A 91 -11.84 11.46 -36.08
C ASP A 91 -12.48 12.44 -35.08
N ALA A 92 -12.25 13.74 -35.33
CA ALA A 92 -12.72 14.81 -34.47
C ALA A 92 -14.25 14.88 -34.30
N PRO A 93 -15.09 14.63 -35.32
CA PRO A 93 -16.54 14.58 -35.14
C PRO A 93 -16.97 13.51 -34.13
N ARG A 94 -16.39 12.30 -34.23
CA ARG A 94 -16.74 11.20 -33.33
C ARG A 94 -16.19 11.39 -31.92
N ALA A 95 -15.00 11.98 -31.81
CA ALA A 95 -14.44 12.40 -30.53
C ALA A 95 -15.35 13.41 -29.82
N THR A 96 -15.81 14.44 -30.56
CA THR A 96 -16.73 15.47 -30.06
C THR A 96 -18.03 14.86 -29.56
N GLU A 97 -18.65 13.98 -30.35
CA GLU A 97 -19.91 13.31 -29.97
C GLU A 97 -19.80 12.54 -28.64
N LEU A 98 -18.70 11.82 -28.44
CA LEU A 98 -18.49 11.00 -27.24
C LEU A 98 -18.22 11.85 -26.00
N LEU A 99 -17.43 12.92 -26.13
CA LEU A 99 -17.16 13.85 -25.04
C LEU A 99 -18.41 14.67 -24.66
N GLU A 100 -19.23 15.07 -25.63
CA GLU A 100 -20.51 15.71 -25.35
C GLU A 100 -21.51 14.75 -24.69
N LYS A 101 -21.47 13.46 -25.03
CA LYS A 101 -22.25 12.43 -24.33
C LYS A 101 -21.86 12.31 -22.86
N LEU A 102 -20.56 12.38 -22.54
CA LEU A 102 -20.09 12.43 -21.15
C LEU A 102 -20.71 13.63 -20.41
N ILE A 103 -20.56 14.83 -20.99
CA ILE A 103 -20.99 16.08 -20.34
C ILE A 103 -22.52 16.14 -20.19
N THR A 104 -23.25 15.64 -21.18
CA THR A 104 -24.72 15.64 -21.16
C THR A 104 -25.26 14.60 -20.19
N ARG A 105 -24.67 13.40 -20.16
CA ARG A 105 -25.14 12.30 -19.32
C ARG A 105 -24.70 12.46 -17.86
N PHE A 106 -23.53 13.04 -17.62
CA PHE A 106 -22.93 13.18 -16.29
C PHE A 106 -22.44 14.63 -16.05
N PRO A 107 -23.36 15.62 -16.03
CA PRO A 107 -23.02 17.05 -16.05
C PRO A 107 -22.27 17.58 -14.82
N SER A 108 -22.29 16.83 -13.70
CA SER A 108 -21.60 17.16 -12.45
C SER A 108 -20.42 16.22 -12.16
N HIS A 109 -20.03 15.37 -13.12
CA HIS A 109 -18.91 14.44 -12.93
C HIS A 109 -17.57 15.18 -12.86
N MET A 110 -16.62 14.66 -12.09
CA MET A 110 -15.27 15.23 -11.97
C MET A 110 -14.48 15.24 -13.29
N LEU A 111 -14.93 14.51 -14.32
CA LEU A 111 -14.29 14.41 -15.63
C LEU A 111 -14.81 15.46 -16.62
N VAL A 112 -15.88 16.18 -16.30
CA VAL A 112 -16.45 17.22 -17.17
C VAL A 112 -15.43 18.31 -17.51
N PRO A 113 -14.60 18.83 -16.58
CA PRO A 113 -13.58 19.82 -16.91
C PRO A 113 -12.57 19.33 -17.96
N GLU A 114 -12.12 18.08 -17.84
CA GLU A 114 -11.20 17.47 -18.81
C GLU A 114 -11.87 17.31 -20.17
N ALA A 115 -13.11 16.80 -20.21
CA ALA A 115 -13.86 16.67 -21.46
C ALA A 115 -14.08 18.03 -22.15
N LEU A 116 -14.37 19.10 -21.40
CA LEU A 116 -14.49 20.46 -21.94
C LEU A 116 -13.17 20.98 -22.50
N TYR A 117 -12.06 20.71 -21.82
CA TYR A 117 -10.72 21.07 -22.30
C TYR A 117 -10.35 20.32 -23.59
N SER A 118 -10.62 19.01 -23.65
CA SER A 118 -10.43 18.21 -24.87
C SER A 118 -11.31 18.73 -26.01
N LEU A 119 -12.58 19.06 -25.75
CA LEU A 119 -13.49 19.61 -26.75
C LEU A 119 -13.03 20.97 -27.29
N TYR A 120 -12.47 21.85 -26.43
CA TYR A 120 -11.82 23.07 -26.86
C TYR A 120 -10.68 22.75 -27.84
N ASN A 121 -9.71 21.91 -27.45
CA ASN A 121 -8.55 21.59 -28.29
C ASN A 121 -8.94 20.95 -29.64
N ILE A 122 -9.91 20.03 -29.64
CA ILE A 122 -10.40 19.35 -30.84
C ILE A 122 -11.04 20.34 -31.82
N ASN A 123 -11.84 21.28 -31.30
CA ASN A 123 -12.60 22.21 -32.12
C ASN A 123 -11.81 23.45 -32.51
N LEU A 124 -10.70 23.78 -31.83
CA LEU A 124 -9.88 24.95 -32.13
C LEU A 124 -9.45 25.05 -33.61
N PRO A 125 -8.90 24.00 -34.24
CA PRO A 125 -8.53 24.05 -35.67
C PRO A 125 -9.72 23.93 -36.63
N LEU A 126 -10.88 23.44 -36.16
CA LEU A 126 -12.05 23.15 -37.01
C LEU A 126 -13.03 24.32 -37.05
N ASN A 127 -13.35 24.86 -35.88
CA ASN A 127 -14.28 25.94 -35.66
C ASN A 127 -13.96 26.65 -34.34
N SER A 128 -13.24 27.76 -34.43
CA SER A 128 -12.82 28.56 -33.28
C SER A 128 -13.97 29.11 -32.45
N SER A 129 -15.13 29.39 -33.07
CA SER A 129 -16.32 29.86 -32.32
C SER A 129 -16.91 28.76 -31.43
N VAL A 130 -16.97 27.52 -31.92
CA VAL A 130 -17.41 26.37 -31.12
C VAL A 130 -16.41 26.04 -30.02
N SER A 131 -15.12 26.09 -30.35
CA SER A 131 -14.03 25.97 -29.37
C SER A 131 -14.21 26.95 -28.20
N GLU A 132 -14.50 28.21 -28.50
CA GLU A 132 -14.65 29.25 -27.47
C GLU A 132 -15.84 28.99 -26.52
N ILE A 133 -16.92 28.36 -27.00
CA ILE A 133 -18.06 27.97 -26.15
C ILE A 133 -17.61 27.00 -25.06
N TYR A 134 -16.81 25.98 -25.41
CA TYR A 134 -16.31 25.01 -24.43
C TYR A 134 -15.31 25.65 -23.46
N ARG A 135 -14.45 26.54 -23.96
CA ARG A 135 -13.53 27.32 -23.12
C ARG A 135 -14.29 28.18 -22.12
N GLN A 136 -15.27 28.96 -22.56
CA GLN A 136 -16.08 29.80 -21.66
C GLN A 136 -16.77 28.94 -20.60
N ARG A 137 -17.38 27.82 -21.00
CA ARG A 137 -18.02 26.91 -20.05
C ARG A 137 -17.04 26.33 -19.03
N LEU A 138 -15.80 26.03 -19.42
CA LEU A 138 -14.76 25.56 -18.52
C LEU A 138 -14.34 26.67 -17.53
N LEU A 139 -14.08 27.87 -18.02
CA LEU A 139 -13.65 29.01 -17.21
C LEU A 139 -14.73 29.49 -16.23
N GLU A 140 -15.99 29.51 -16.65
CA GLU A 140 -17.10 29.97 -15.82
C GLU A 140 -17.46 28.97 -14.71
N ARG A 141 -17.48 27.67 -15.04
CA ARG A 141 -17.96 26.64 -14.11
C ARG A 141 -16.86 26.01 -13.26
N TYR A 142 -15.62 26.02 -13.76
CA TYR A 142 -14.50 25.34 -13.12
C TYR A 142 -13.24 26.23 -13.04
N PRO A 143 -13.32 27.49 -12.58
CA PRO A 143 -12.20 28.44 -12.65
C PRO A 143 -10.94 28.00 -11.88
N SER A 144 -11.07 27.14 -10.88
CA SER A 144 -9.97 26.68 -10.03
C SER A 144 -9.24 25.45 -10.55
N VAL A 145 -9.82 24.71 -11.52
CA VAL A 145 -9.22 23.48 -12.03
C VAL A 145 -8.06 23.79 -12.96
N GLU A 146 -7.12 22.85 -13.05
CA GLU A 146 -5.87 23.02 -13.81
C GLU A 146 -6.12 23.42 -15.27
N PHE A 147 -7.07 22.74 -15.94
CA PHE A 147 -7.42 23.04 -17.33
C PHE A 147 -7.94 24.46 -17.54
N ALA A 148 -8.69 25.01 -16.57
CA ALA A 148 -9.17 26.39 -16.66
C ALA A 148 -8.01 27.39 -16.53
N LYS A 149 -7.06 27.13 -15.63
CA LYS A 149 -5.85 27.96 -15.49
C LYS A 149 -5.05 27.98 -16.79
N ILE A 150 -4.83 26.81 -17.40
CA ILE A 150 -4.15 26.67 -18.70
C ILE A 150 -4.84 27.51 -19.80
N LEU A 151 -6.18 27.50 -19.87
CA LEU A 151 -6.90 28.28 -20.88
C LEU A 151 -7.05 29.77 -20.56
N SER A 152 -6.88 30.15 -19.30
CA SER A 152 -6.95 31.55 -18.85
C SER A 152 -5.65 32.31 -19.08
N ASP A 153 -4.51 31.61 -18.99
CA ASP A 153 -3.18 32.19 -19.09
C ASP A 153 -2.24 31.27 -19.89
N PRO A 154 -1.93 31.60 -21.16
CA PRO A 154 -0.96 30.84 -21.95
C PRO A 154 0.45 30.78 -21.32
N GLU A 155 0.86 31.79 -20.54
CA GLU A 155 2.14 31.78 -19.83
C GLU A 155 2.15 30.80 -18.66
N TYR A 156 1.00 30.50 -18.06
CA TYR A 156 0.88 29.51 -16.99
C TYR A 156 1.33 28.12 -17.47
N TYR A 157 0.87 27.71 -18.66
CA TYR A 157 1.29 26.43 -19.25
C TYR A 157 2.78 26.41 -19.58
N ASN A 158 3.29 27.47 -20.21
CA ASN A 158 4.71 27.56 -20.57
C ASN A 158 5.61 27.53 -19.33
N LYS A 159 5.26 28.30 -18.30
CA LYS A 159 5.98 28.31 -17.02
C LYS A 159 5.98 26.94 -16.36
N LYS A 160 4.84 26.24 -16.36
CA LYS A 160 4.74 24.89 -15.79
C LYS A 160 5.56 23.86 -16.56
N MET A 161 5.52 23.91 -17.89
CA MET A 161 6.36 23.05 -18.74
C MET A 161 7.84 23.34 -18.51
N GLU A 162 8.22 24.60 -18.36
CA GLU A 162 9.60 24.99 -18.05
C GLU A 162 10.03 24.47 -16.67
N GLU A 163 9.19 24.59 -15.64
CA GLU A 163 9.44 24.01 -14.32
C GLU A 163 9.62 22.49 -14.38
N MET A 164 8.83 21.78 -15.18
CA MET A 164 8.97 20.33 -15.42
C MET A 164 10.29 20.00 -16.12
N ASN A 165 10.62 20.72 -17.21
CA ASN A 165 11.86 20.53 -17.96
C ASN A 165 13.10 20.79 -17.08
N ILE A 166 13.07 21.81 -16.22
CA ILE A 166 14.15 22.11 -15.28
C ILE A 166 14.34 20.94 -14.31
N ALA A 167 13.25 20.43 -13.73
CA ALA A 167 13.31 19.30 -12.80
C ALA A 167 13.82 18.02 -13.50
N GLU A 168 13.37 17.74 -14.73
CA GLU A 168 13.83 16.62 -15.55
C GLU A 168 15.33 16.72 -15.86
N ASN A 169 15.78 17.89 -16.31
CA ASN A 169 17.19 18.12 -16.63
C ASN A 169 18.09 18.01 -15.39
N LEU A 170 17.62 18.50 -14.24
CA LEU A 170 18.33 18.36 -12.97
C LEU A 170 18.42 16.88 -12.55
N TYR A 171 17.33 16.11 -12.72
CA TYR A 171 17.32 14.70 -12.40
C TYR A 171 18.27 13.90 -13.31
N GLU A 172 18.26 14.18 -14.61
CA GLU A 172 19.17 13.57 -15.58
C GLU A 172 20.63 13.81 -15.18
N LYS A 173 21.00 15.05 -14.86
CA LYS A 173 22.34 15.40 -14.37
C LYS A 173 22.70 14.70 -13.06
N ALA A 174 21.76 14.60 -12.11
CA ALA A 174 21.97 13.91 -10.84
C ALA A 174 22.23 12.41 -11.09
N TYR A 175 21.47 11.80 -12.00
CA TYR A 175 21.61 10.40 -12.37
C TYR A 175 22.92 10.12 -13.13
N ASP A 176 23.33 11.01 -14.03
CA ASP A 176 24.63 10.92 -14.73
C ASP A 176 25.80 11.05 -13.76
N ALA A 177 25.70 11.97 -12.80
CA ALA A 177 26.69 12.13 -11.74
C ALA A 177 26.77 10.88 -10.85
N TYR A 178 25.63 10.31 -10.46
CA TYR A 178 25.58 9.04 -9.73
C TYR A 178 26.20 7.89 -10.53
N SER A 179 25.85 7.77 -11.81
CA SER A 179 26.36 6.72 -12.71
C SER A 179 27.87 6.82 -12.93
N SER A 180 28.41 8.05 -12.86
CA SER A 180 29.84 8.34 -12.93
C SER A 180 30.54 8.30 -11.56
N GLU A 181 29.85 7.82 -10.52
CA GLU A 181 30.32 7.75 -9.13
C GLU A 181 30.71 9.10 -8.50
N ASN A 182 30.28 10.22 -9.09
CA ASN A 182 30.44 11.54 -8.52
C ASN A 182 29.33 11.82 -7.49
N PHE A 183 29.40 11.11 -6.37
CA PHE A 183 28.37 11.11 -5.33
C PHE A 183 28.15 12.47 -4.68
N GLY A 184 29.20 13.30 -4.53
CA GLY A 184 29.10 14.64 -3.96
C GLY A 184 28.31 15.62 -4.85
N ALA A 185 28.49 15.53 -6.17
CA ALA A 185 27.66 16.31 -7.10
C ALA A 185 26.23 15.78 -7.16
N ALA A 186 26.08 14.44 -7.24
CA ALA A 186 24.77 13.80 -7.34
C ALA A 186 23.88 14.10 -6.13
N ILE A 187 24.42 14.05 -4.90
CA ILE A 187 23.65 14.36 -3.69
C ILE A 187 23.23 15.83 -3.67
N SER A 188 24.11 16.75 -4.07
CA SER A 188 23.80 18.19 -4.10
C SER A 188 22.66 18.49 -5.08
N MET A 189 22.65 17.82 -6.25
CA MET A 189 21.58 17.94 -7.23
C MET A 189 20.27 17.30 -6.74
N CYS A 190 20.36 16.18 -6.00
CA CYS A 190 19.18 15.58 -5.36
C CYS A 190 18.58 16.50 -4.30
N ASP A 191 19.42 17.09 -3.44
CA ASP A 191 18.99 18.03 -2.41
C ASP A 191 18.33 19.27 -3.05
N GLU A 192 18.93 19.82 -4.11
CA GLU A 192 18.33 20.93 -4.88
C GLU A 192 16.97 20.54 -5.50
N GLY A 193 16.88 19.35 -6.09
CA GLY A 193 15.65 18.83 -6.68
C GLY A 193 14.55 18.64 -5.64
N LEU A 194 14.91 18.12 -4.48
CA LEU A 194 14.00 17.94 -3.36
C LEU A 194 13.54 19.26 -2.76
N GLU A 195 14.38 20.30 -2.70
CA GLU A 195 13.99 21.62 -2.16
C GLU A 195 13.12 22.42 -3.15
N LYS A 196 13.52 22.46 -4.43
CA LYS A 196 12.88 23.33 -5.43
C LYS A 196 11.68 22.70 -6.12
N HIS A 197 11.61 21.37 -6.15
CA HIS A 197 10.61 20.62 -6.91
C HIS A 197 9.87 19.59 -6.04
N GLU A 198 9.60 19.90 -4.77
CA GLU A 198 8.88 19.02 -3.82
C GLU A 198 7.54 18.49 -4.36
N GLN A 199 6.81 19.31 -5.12
CA GLN A 199 5.50 18.97 -5.68
C GLN A 199 5.59 18.26 -7.04
N SER A 200 6.80 18.06 -7.57
CA SER A 200 7.01 17.36 -8.83
C SER A 200 6.88 15.85 -8.65
N ASN A 201 6.39 15.18 -9.69
CA ASN A 201 6.37 13.71 -9.77
C ASN A 201 7.79 13.09 -9.75
N LEU A 202 8.86 13.91 -9.87
CA LEU A 202 10.25 13.47 -9.77
C LEU A 202 10.80 13.50 -8.34
N ALA A 203 10.14 14.16 -7.40
CA ALA A 203 10.59 14.23 -6.01
C ALA A 203 10.86 12.83 -5.38
N PRO A 204 9.97 11.81 -5.51
CA PRO A 204 10.27 10.47 -5.02
C PRO A 204 11.50 9.83 -5.70
N LYS A 205 11.74 10.13 -6.98
CA LYS A 205 12.92 9.64 -7.72
C LYS A 205 14.22 10.27 -7.23
N PHE A 206 14.22 11.57 -6.95
CA PHE A 206 15.35 12.25 -6.33
C PHE A 206 15.68 11.66 -4.96
N GLN A 207 14.66 11.44 -4.12
CA GLN A 207 14.86 10.85 -2.79
C GLN A 207 15.40 9.41 -2.88
N LEU A 208 14.89 8.59 -3.82
CA LEU A 208 15.38 7.23 -4.01
C LEU A 208 16.82 7.20 -4.54
N LEU A 209 17.16 8.07 -5.51
CA LEU A 209 18.53 8.22 -6.00
C LEU A 209 19.48 8.65 -4.87
N ARG A 210 19.03 9.57 -4.03
CA ARG A 210 19.75 9.99 -2.82
C ARG A 210 20.00 8.83 -1.86
N ALA A 211 19.02 7.94 -1.66
CA ALA A 211 19.19 6.72 -0.88
C ALA A 211 20.27 5.81 -1.51
N TYR A 212 20.26 5.60 -2.83
CA TYR A 212 21.31 4.85 -3.51
C TYR A 212 22.69 5.46 -3.36
N ILE A 213 22.80 6.79 -3.32
CA ILE A 213 24.05 7.47 -3.05
C ILE A 213 24.50 7.19 -1.60
N MET A 214 23.61 7.28 -0.62
CA MET A 214 23.94 6.95 0.78
C MET A 214 24.42 5.52 0.95
N ALA A 215 23.84 4.55 0.23
CA ALA A 215 24.32 3.17 0.22
C ALA A 215 25.77 3.03 -0.26
N ARG A 216 26.27 3.96 -1.08
CA ARG A 216 27.64 3.94 -1.62
C ARG A 216 28.66 4.66 -0.75
N ILE A 217 28.24 5.69 -0.01
CA ILE A 217 29.17 6.61 0.69
C ILE A 217 29.01 6.64 2.21
N SER A 218 28.00 5.98 2.76
CA SER A 218 27.69 5.95 4.19
C SER A 218 27.54 4.50 4.68
N ASN A 219 26.83 4.31 5.79
CA ASN A 219 26.48 3.01 6.35
C ASN A 219 25.02 2.61 6.04
N GLU A 220 24.70 1.38 6.37
CA GLU A 220 23.42 0.73 6.09
C GLU A 220 22.27 1.37 6.89
N ARG A 221 22.55 1.94 8.07
CA ARG A 221 21.58 2.74 8.83
C ARG A 221 21.17 3.99 8.07
N ALA A 222 22.14 4.76 7.59
CA ALA A 222 21.87 5.97 6.80
C ALA A 222 21.12 5.63 5.49
N PHE A 223 21.49 4.53 4.83
CA PHE A 223 20.76 4.07 3.65
C PHE A 223 19.29 3.77 3.97
N ARG A 224 19.05 2.99 5.02
CA ARG A 224 17.70 2.63 5.48
C ARG A 224 16.87 3.83 5.90
N GLU A 225 17.46 4.80 6.59
CA GLU A 225 16.79 6.07 6.92
C GLU A 225 16.32 6.82 5.67
N GLU A 226 17.14 6.89 4.62
CA GLU A 226 16.75 7.52 3.36
C GLU A 226 15.64 6.76 2.63
N LEU A 227 15.66 5.42 2.66
CA LEU A 227 14.58 4.59 2.10
C LEU A 227 13.25 4.81 2.85
N ASN A 228 13.31 4.87 4.19
CA ASN A 228 12.13 5.15 5.02
C ASN A 228 11.52 6.54 4.72
N LYS A 229 12.33 7.54 4.37
CA LYS A 229 11.83 8.84 3.92
C LYS A 229 10.99 8.72 2.65
N VAL A 230 11.42 7.91 1.68
CA VAL A 230 10.65 7.66 0.43
C VAL A 230 9.27 7.10 0.77
N ILE A 231 9.22 6.04 1.58
CA ILE A 231 7.97 5.36 1.93
C ILE A 231 7.04 6.30 2.71
N LYS A 232 7.59 7.08 3.63
CA LYS A 232 6.81 7.99 4.47
C LYS A 232 6.21 9.15 3.69
N GLN A 233 6.98 9.72 2.76
CA GLN A 233 6.56 10.90 2.00
C GLN A 233 5.70 10.54 0.78
N TRP A 234 5.99 9.43 0.11
CA TRP A 234 5.33 9.01 -1.13
C TRP A 234 4.86 7.55 -1.11
N PRO A 235 3.98 7.14 -0.17
CA PRO A 235 3.66 5.74 0.09
C PRO A 235 3.10 4.97 -1.12
N ALA A 236 2.43 5.67 -2.04
CA ALA A 236 1.73 5.07 -3.18
C ALA A 236 2.53 5.07 -4.51
N THR A 237 3.82 5.41 -4.49
CA THR A 237 4.64 5.45 -5.71
C THR A 237 5.47 4.18 -5.90
N GLU A 238 5.93 3.95 -7.15
CA GLU A 238 6.82 2.83 -7.47
C GLU A 238 8.15 2.92 -6.70
N GLU A 239 8.64 4.15 -6.44
CA GLU A 239 9.85 4.38 -5.66
C GLU A 239 9.69 3.96 -4.20
N SER A 240 8.51 4.18 -3.61
CA SER A 240 8.17 3.69 -2.27
C SER A 240 8.09 2.16 -2.23
N GLN A 241 7.46 1.54 -3.23
CA GLN A 241 7.48 0.09 -3.37
C GLN A 241 8.93 -0.43 -3.45
N LYS A 242 9.77 0.22 -4.26
CA LYS A 242 11.18 -0.17 -4.41
C LYS A 242 11.97 0.01 -3.12
N ALA A 243 11.72 1.10 -2.39
CA ALA A 243 12.33 1.33 -1.10
C ALA A 243 11.94 0.24 -0.09
N GLY A 244 10.68 -0.18 -0.08
CA GLY A 244 10.19 -1.29 0.75
C GLY A 244 10.88 -2.61 0.43
N GLU A 245 11.06 -2.95 -0.85
CA GLU A 245 11.81 -4.14 -1.27
C GLU A 245 13.26 -4.14 -0.77
N LEU A 246 13.92 -2.97 -0.84
CA LEU A 246 15.31 -2.83 -0.38
C LEU A 246 15.43 -2.92 1.14
N ILE A 247 14.49 -2.34 1.89
CA ILE A 247 14.44 -2.51 3.35
C ILE A 247 14.21 -3.97 3.71
N ALA A 248 13.31 -4.67 3.02
CA ALA A 248 13.07 -6.09 3.26
C ALA A 248 14.31 -6.95 2.98
N TYR A 249 15.11 -6.57 1.98
CA TYR A 249 16.42 -7.20 1.73
C TYR A 249 17.42 -6.89 2.85
N LEU A 250 17.53 -5.62 3.29
CA LEU A 250 18.40 -5.24 4.40
C LEU A 250 18.02 -5.96 5.71
N ASP A 251 16.72 -6.16 5.96
CA ASP A 251 16.21 -6.92 7.10
C ASP A 251 16.68 -8.39 7.11
N GLN A 252 16.89 -8.97 5.92
CA GLN A 252 17.34 -10.35 5.78
C GLN A 252 18.86 -10.46 5.94
N GLU A 253 19.61 -9.54 5.34
CA GLU A 253 21.08 -9.55 5.36
C GLU A 253 21.65 -9.03 6.70
N ILE A 254 20.96 -8.07 7.34
CA ILE A 254 21.42 -7.40 8.56
C ILE A 254 20.28 -7.36 9.60
N PRO A 255 19.88 -8.52 10.13
CA PRO A 255 18.80 -8.60 11.11
C PRO A 255 19.12 -7.82 12.40
N GLU A 256 20.39 -7.64 12.75
CA GLU A 256 20.82 -6.86 13.93
C GLU A 256 20.39 -5.39 13.82
N LEU A 257 20.52 -4.78 12.64
CA LEU A 257 20.14 -3.39 12.41
C LEU A 257 18.63 -3.19 12.61
N LYS A 258 17.82 -4.15 12.13
CA LYS A 258 16.37 -4.16 12.37
C LYS A 258 16.05 -4.24 13.86
N ILE A 259 16.76 -5.11 14.59
CA ILE A 259 16.56 -5.27 16.03
C ILE A 259 16.91 -3.98 16.79
N GLU A 260 18.02 -3.32 16.43
CA GLU A 260 18.41 -2.04 17.02
C GLU A 260 17.34 -0.96 16.83
N GLU A 261 16.75 -0.85 15.64
CA GLU A 261 15.67 0.10 15.38
C GLU A 261 14.42 -0.21 16.19
N GLU A 262 14.00 -1.48 16.22
CA GLU A 262 12.85 -1.92 17.02
C GLU A 262 13.08 -1.64 18.50
N ILE A 263 14.31 -1.75 19.01
CA ILE A 263 14.68 -1.36 20.38
C ILE A 263 14.50 0.15 20.61
N ILE A 264 14.98 1.00 19.69
CA ILE A 264 14.83 2.47 19.80
C ILE A 264 13.36 2.85 19.84
N ILE A 265 12.56 2.33 18.91
CA ILE A 265 11.11 2.56 18.86
C ILE A 265 10.45 2.07 20.15
N ALA A 266 10.85 0.89 20.65
CA ALA A 266 10.29 0.34 21.88
C ALA A 266 10.58 1.23 23.11
N LYS A 267 11.76 1.88 23.18
CA LYS A 267 12.10 2.83 24.26
C LYS A 267 11.29 4.11 24.22
N GLU A 268 10.88 4.57 23.04
CA GLU A 268 10.02 5.75 22.91
C GLU A 268 8.58 5.46 23.32
N ILE A 269 8.11 4.23 23.09
CA ILE A 269 6.74 3.81 23.39
C ILE A 269 6.60 3.36 24.84
N PHE A 270 7.46 2.47 25.30
CA PHE A 270 7.30 1.76 26.58
C PHE A 270 8.16 2.35 27.68
N LYS A 271 7.69 2.24 28.92
CA LYS A 271 8.39 2.72 30.10
C LYS A 271 8.58 1.62 31.15
N ALA A 272 9.79 1.53 31.70
CA ALA A 272 10.09 0.59 32.77
C ALA A 272 9.68 1.22 34.10
N ASP A 273 8.71 0.60 34.77
CA ASP A 273 8.24 1.04 36.09
C ASP A 273 7.82 -0.17 36.92
N THR A 274 8.69 -0.59 37.85
CA THR A 274 8.47 -1.75 38.72
C THR A 274 7.49 -1.49 39.87
N THR A 275 7.04 -0.23 40.05
CA THR A 275 6.07 0.13 41.10
C THR A 275 4.62 -0.15 40.70
N LEU A 276 4.36 -0.23 39.39
CA LEU A 276 3.05 -0.54 38.84
C LEU A 276 2.69 -2.03 39.00
N SER A 277 1.40 -2.32 38.91
CA SER A 277 0.92 -3.70 38.82
C SER A 277 1.41 -4.33 37.53
N HIS A 278 1.98 -5.53 37.61
CA HIS A 278 2.41 -6.30 36.45
C HIS A 278 1.52 -7.52 36.26
N VAL A 279 1.38 -7.92 35.00
CA VAL A 279 0.87 -9.23 34.62
C VAL A 279 1.99 -10.02 33.95
N PHE A 280 1.90 -11.34 34.03
CA PHE A 280 2.76 -12.24 33.27
C PHE A 280 2.02 -12.60 31.99
N SER A 281 2.64 -12.33 30.86
CA SER A 281 2.06 -12.54 29.54
C SER A 281 2.80 -13.65 28.82
N ILE A 282 2.03 -14.55 28.23
CA ILE A 282 2.50 -15.55 27.26
C ILE A 282 1.96 -15.12 25.90
N ILE A 283 2.85 -15.07 24.91
CA ILE A 283 2.51 -14.74 23.53
C ILE A 283 2.77 -15.95 22.65
N ILE A 284 1.79 -16.28 21.81
CA ILE A 284 1.85 -17.37 20.84
C ILE A 284 1.66 -16.76 19.45
N SER A 285 2.68 -16.89 18.58
CA SER A 285 2.66 -16.39 17.20
C SER A 285 1.93 -17.36 16.26
N ASP A 286 0.67 -17.66 16.59
CA ASP A 286 -0.22 -18.49 15.78
C ASP A 286 -1.67 -18.21 16.18
N PRO A 287 -2.45 -17.50 15.35
CA PRO A 287 -3.85 -17.17 15.66
C PRO A 287 -4.78 -18.38 15.53
N ALA A 288 -4.37 -19.46 14.85
CA ALA A 288 -5.13 -20.70 14.75
C ALA A 288 -4.93 -21.60 15.98
N PHE A 289 -3.99 -21.25 16.86
CA PHE A 289 -3.73 -21.99 18.08
C PHE A 289 -4.97 -21.98 18.99
N ASN A 290 -5.23 -23.09 19.68
CA ASN A 290 -6.40 -23.21 20.55
C ASN A 290 -6.22 -22.39 21.85
N ILE A 291 -6.73 -21.15 21.84
CA ILE A 291 -6.64 -20.21 22.96
C ILE A 291 -7.19 -20.77 24.28
N ASN A 292 -8.33 -21.47 24.22
CA ASN A 292 -8.97 -22.06 25.39
C ASN A 292 -8.09 -23.15 26.00
N GLN A 293 -7.44 -23.95 25.14
CA GLN A 293 -6.55 -25.01 25.58
C GLN A 293 -5.29 -24.45 26.26
N ALA A 294 -4.62 -23.47 25.66
CA ALA A 294 -3.43 -22.88 26.29
C ALA A 294 -3.80 -22.12 27.58
N THR A 295 -4.95 -21.44 27.60
CA THR A 295 -5.45 -20.78 28.83
C THR A 295 -5.68 -21.81 29.94
N PHE A 296 -6.28 -22.95 29.62
CA PHE A 296 -6.46 -24.05 30.57
C PHE A 296 -5.15 -24.66 31.06
N ASP A 297 -4.14 -24.79 30.19
CA ASP A 297 -2.81 -25.29 30.58
C ASP A 297 -2.16 -24.38 31.63
N VAL A 298 -2.28 -23.06 31.45
CA VAL A 298 -1.78 -22.06 32.40
C VAL A 298 -2.57 -22.07 33.71
N ILE A 299 -3.90 -22.22 33.66
CA ILE A 299 -4.74 -22.37 34.85
C ILE A 299 -4.33 -23.61 35.64
N SER A 300 -4.12 -24.74 34.95
CA SER A 300 -3.72 -26.02 35.58
C SER A 300 -2.38 -25.87 36.29
N TYR A 301 -1.39 -25.25 35.62
CA TYR A 301 -0.10 -24.92 36.25
C TYR A 301 -0.26 -24.06 37.51
N ASN A 302 -1.14 -23.06 37.48
CA ASN A 302 -1.40 -22.20 38.63
C ASN A 302 -2.00 -22.95 39.81
N ILE A 303 -2.95 -23.85 39.55
CA ILE A 303 -3.57 -24.69 40.58
C ILE A 303 -2.52 -25.59 41.24
N ASP A 304 -1.65 -26.22 40.45
CA ASP A 304 -0.67 -27.19 40.95
C ASP A 304 0.46 -26.53 41.77
N ASN A 305 0.87 -25.31 41.40
CA ASN A 305 2.06 -24.66 41.96
C ASN A 305 1.75 -23.51 42.92
N TYR A 306 0.55 -22.93 42.86
CA TYR A 306 0.19 -21.69 43.56
C TYR A 306 -1.19 -21.76 44.23
N MET A 307 -1.53 -22.88 44.88
CA MET A 307 -2.84 -23.13 45.54
C MET A 307 -3.34 -22.02 46.46
N ASN A 308 -2.43 -21.27 47.10
CA ASN A 308 -2.76 -20.20 48.05
C ASN A 308 -2.75 -18.79 47.41
N GLN A 309 -2.64 -18.69 46.09
CA GLN A 309 -2.63 -17.43 45.34
C GLN A 309 -3.89 -17.32 44.50
N ASN A 310 -4.50 -16.14 44.48
CA ASN A 310 -5.71 -15.86 43.70
C ASN A 310 -5.33 -15.34 42.30
N TYR A 311 -4.52 -16.11 41.57
CA TYR A 311 -4.13 -15.72 40.20
C TYR A 311 -5.31 -15.86 39.24
N ARG A 312 -5.45 -14.88 38.35
CA ARG A 312 -6.46 -14.88 37.29
C ARG A 312 -5.78 -15.03 35.95
N THR A 313 -6.31 -15.90 35.10
CA THR A 313 -5.77 -16.19 33.78
C THR A 313 -6.81 -15.85 32.72
N GLU A 314 -6.43 -15.00 31.76
CA GLU A 314 -7.30 -14.54 30.68
C GLU A 314 -6.56 -14.60 29.34
N GLY A 315 -7.23 -15.16 28.32
CA GLY A 315 -6.69 -15.23 26.96
C GLY A 315 -7.38 -14.24 26.03
N THR A 316 -6.60 -13.50 25.25
CA THR A 316 -7.06 -12.54 24.23
C THR A 316 -6.33 -12.74 22.90
N LEU A 317 -6.94 -12.25 21.82
CA LEU A 317 -6.30 -12.14 20.50
C LEU A 317 -5.77 -10.72 20.31
N ILE A 318 -4.59 -10.59 19.72
CA ILE A 318 -3.98 -9.32 19.31
C ILE A 318 -3.89 -9.32 17.79
N ASP A 319 -4.61 -8.39 17.18
CA ASP A 319 -4.58 -8.10 15.73
C ASP A 319 -4.77 -9.32 14.82
N ASN A 320 -5.46 -10.37 15.31
CA ASN A 320 -5.60 -11.66 14.64
C ASN A 320 -4.27 -12.34 14.25
N ASN A 321 -3.15 -11.93 14.86
CA ASN A 321 -1.81 -12.45 14.58
C ASN A 321 -1.21 -13.19 15.76
N PHE A 322 -1.57 -12.79 16.99
CA PHE A 322 -1.04 -13.36 18.21
C PHE A 322 -2.15 -13.73 19.20
N ILE A 323 -1.90 -14.77 19.99
CA ILE A 323 -2.66 -15.04 21.20
C ILE A 323 -1.84 -14.55 22.39
N MET A 324 -2.47 -13.77 23.27
CA MET A 324 -1.89 -13.32 24.54
C MET A 324 -2.65 -13.95 25.70
N ILE A 325 -1.93 -14.63 26.60
CA ILE A 325 -2.49 -15.16 27.84
C ILE A 325 -1.86 -14.43 29.01
N ASN A 326 -2.70 -13.71 29.75
CA ASN A 326 -2.29 -12.89 30.88
C ASN A 326 -2.60 -13.60 32.19
N VAL A 327 -1.61 -13.67 33.08
CA VAL A 327 -1.76 -14.07 34.48
C VAL A 327 -1.62 -12.83 35.35
N SER A 328 -2.64 -12.53 36.15
CA SER A 328 -2.68 -11.37 37.04
C SER A 328 -2.94 -11.78 38.50
N GLY A 329 -2.87 -10.82 39.42
CA GLY A 329 -3.05 -11.05 40.86
C GLY A 329 -1.75 -11.10 41.67
N PHE A 330 -0.63 -10.67 41.10
CA PHE A 330 0.63 -10.52 41.82
C PHE A 330 0.56 -9.32 42.77
N ARG A 331 1.10 -9.49 43.98
CA ARG A 331 1.16 -8.45 45.02
C ARG A 331 2.16 -7.35 44.69
N ASN A 332 3.24 -7.69 43.99
CA ASN A 332 4.31 -6.78 43.59
C ASN A 332 5.15 -7.41 42.47
N PHE A 333 6.02 -6.59 41.88
CA PHE A 333 6.93 -7.00 40.82
C PHE A 333 7.81 -8.21 41.20
N ASN A 334 8.30 -8.30 42.44
CA ASN A 334 9.13 -9.44 42.87
C ASN A 334 8.36 -10.78 42.82
N GLN A 335 7.06 -10.77 43.14
CA GLN A 335 6.23 -11.97 43.00
C GLN A 335 6.01 -12.33 41.53
N ALA A 336 5.75 -11.34 40.68
CA ALA A 336 5.61 -11.54 39.24
C ALA A 336 6.91 -12.09 38.61
N MET A 337 8.07 -11.56 39.00
CA MET A 337 9.38 -12.01 38.51
C MET A 337 9.71 -13.44 38.96
N LYS A 338 9.34 -13.82 40.19
CA LYS A 338 9.44 -15.23 40.63
C LYS A 338 8.58 -16.16 39.78
N TYR A 339 7.36 -15.72 39.43
CA TYR A 339 6.48 -16.47 38.55
C TYR A 339 7.10 -16.62 37.15
N TYR A 340 7.53 -15.52 36.54
CA TYR A 340 8.21 -15.50 35.24
C TYR A 340 9.40 -16.47 35.19
N ASN A 341 10.27 -16.44 36.21
CA ASN A 341 11.45 -17.31 36.29
C ASN A 341 11.12 -18.78 36.54
N SER A 342 9.93 -19.09 37.08
CA SER A 342 9.49 -20.46 37.37
C SER A 342 8.72 -21.10 36.22
N PHE A 343 8.03 -20.29 35.41
CA PHE A 343 7.24 -20.76 34.28
C PHE A 343 8.14 -21.31 33.17
N ARG A 344 7.69 -22.36 32.48
CA ARG A 344 8.37 -22.96 31.33
C ARG A 344 7.37 -23.13 30.19
N THR A 345 7.75 -22.70 29.00
CA THR A 345 6.83 -22.68 27.83
C THR A 345 6.42 -24.08 27.36
N ASN A 346 7.21 -25.11 27.64
CA ASN A 346 6.88 -26.51 27.35
C ASN A 346 5.69 -27.07 28.15
N LEU A 347 5.21 -26.34 29.16
CA LEU A 347 3.96 -26.66 29.88
C LEU A 347 2.72 -26.42 29.03
N ILE A 348 2.84 -25.61 27.97
CA ILE A 348 1.75 -25.35 27.02
C ILE A 348 1.81 -26.41 25.94
N ARG A 349 0.68 -27.09 25.71
CA ARG A 349 0.58 -28.11 24.66
C ARG A 349 0.66 -27.44 23.28
N ASN A 350 1.80 -27.56 22.62
CA ASN A 350 2.11 -26.89 21.37
C ASN A 350 2.31 -27.89 20.20
N PRO A 351 1.23 -28.51 19.67
CA PRO A 351 1.32 -29.48 18.58
C PRO A 351 1.71 -28.85 17.24
N SER A 352 1.53 -27.54 17.10
CA SER A 352 1.82 -26.74 15.90
C SER A 352 3.25 -26.21 15.86
N GLU A 353 4.06 -26.48 16.89
CA GLU A 353 5.42 -25.93 17.06
C GLU A 353 5.48 -24.39 16.91
N SER A 354 4.38 -23.71 17.28
CA SER A 354 4.26 -22.26 17.18
C SER A 354 5.29 -21.58 18.08
N ARG A 355 5.81 -20.43 17.65
CA ARG A 355 6.74 -19.63 18.47
C ARG A 355 6.00 -19.13 19.72
N ILE A 356 6.53 -19.45 20.91
CA ILE A 356 6.01 -19.01 22.21
C ILE A 356 7.09 -18.21 22.93
N PHE A 357 6.72 -17.04 23.44
CA PHE A 357 7.58 -16.22 24.30
C PHE A 357 6.79 -15.63 25.46
N THR A 358 7.50 -15.18 26.48
CA THR A 358 6.90 -14.71 27.74
C THR A 358 7.59 -13.44 28.20
N TYR A 359 6.86 -12.58 28.91
CA TYR A 359 7.41 -11.40 29.57
C TYR A 359 6.51 -10.96 30.72
N LEU A 360 7.02 -10.06 31.56
CA LEU A 360 6.19 -9.27 32.46
C LEU A 360 5.85 -7.95 31.82
N ILE A 361 4.63 -7.48 32.05
CA ILE A 361 4.15 -6.21 31.52
C ILE A 361 3.38 -5.43 32.56
N SER A 362 3.73 -4.15 32.72
CA SER A 362 3.03 -3.22 33.60
C SER A 362 1.64 -2.88 33.05
N SER A 363 0.74 -2.44 33.92
CA SER A 363 -0.61 -1.99 33.53
C SER A 363 -0.59 -0.98 32.39
N ASP A 364 0.36 -0.04 32.41
CA ASP A 364 0.45 1.04 31.43
C ASP A 364 0.97 0.53 30.09
N ASN A 365 2.04 -0.28 30.09
CA ASN A 365 2.57 -0.87 28.86
C ASN A 365 1.58 -1.84 28.22
N LEU A 366 0.75 -2.53 29.01
CA LEU A 366 -0.29 -3.42 28.49
C LEU A 366 -1.32 -2.66 27.63
N LEU A 367 -1.69 -1.45 28.04
CA LEU A 367 -2.55 -0.58 27.24
C LEU A 367 -1.89 -0.15 25.92
N LEU A 368 -0.57 0.02 25.93
CA LEU A 368 0.20 0.41 24.75
C LEU A 368 0.38 -0.75 23.77
N ILE A 369 0.67 -1.97 24.23
CA ILE A 369 0.76 -3.14 23.33
C ILE A 369 -0.55 -3.36 22.59
N ASN A 370 -1.69 -3.22 23.27
CA ASN A 370 -3.01 -3.39 22.65
C ASN A 370 -3.31 -2.32 21.58
N LYS A 371 -2.57 -1.20 21.55
CA LYS A 371 -2.65 -0.18 20.50
C LYS A 371 -1.64 -0.43 19.39
N GLU A 372 -0.41 -0.82 19.75
CA GLU A 372 0.69 -1.06 18.82
C GLU A 372 0.58 -2.37 18.05
N ASN A 373 -0.17 -3.35 18.57
CA ASN A 373 -0.36 -4.68 17.97
C ASN A 373 0.94 -5.48 17.70
N ASN A 374 2.06 -5.07 18.31
CA ASN A 374 3.37 -5.69 18.12
C ASN A 374 3.96 -6.19 19.46
N PRO A 375 3.59 -7.40 19.92
CA PRO A 375 4.12 -7.97 21.16
C PRO A 375 5.60 -8.37 21.06
N GLU A 376 6.14 -8.59 19.85
CA GLU A 376 7.57 -8.89 19.68
C GLU A 376 8.46 -7.68 19.98
N ARG A 377 8.01 -6.46 19.62
CA ARG A 377 8.70 -5.21 20.00
C ARG A 377 8.82 -5.07 21.52
N TYR A 378 7.74 -5.39 22.24
CA TYR A 378 7.78 -5.35 23.70
C TYR A 378 8.73 -6.39 24.29
N LEU A 379 8.87 -7.58 23.68
CA LEU A 379 9.84 -8.58 24.12
C LEU A 379 11.26 -8.02 24.11
N LEU A 380 11.63 -7.22 23.10
CA LEU A 380 12.93 -6.56 23.02
C LEU A 380 13.12 -5.58 24.17
N PHE A 381 12.13 -4.70 24.39
CA PHE A 381 12.12 -3.76 25.50
C PHE A 381 12.23 -4.45 26.87
N PHE A 382 11.46 -5.53 27.06
CA PHE A 382 11.44 -6.28 28.31
C PHE A 382 12.81 -6.90 28.63
N ARG A 383 13.45 -7.53 27.62
CA ARG A 383 14.79 -8.11 27.80
C ARG A 383 15.80 -7.06 28.25
N GLU A 384 15.86 -5.95 27.53
CA GLU A 384 16.84 -4.90 27.83
C GLU A 384 16.63 -4.25 29.19
N ASN A 385 15.38 -3.99 29.59
CA ASN A 385 15.08 -3.20 30.79
C ASN A 385 14.85 -4.03 32.06
N TYR A 386 14.51 -5.31 31.95
CA TYR A 386 14.14 -6.15 33.09
C TYR A 386 14.98 -7.41 33.24
N ILE A 387 15.65 -7.89 32.19
CA ILE A 387 16.45 -9.12 32.21
C ILE A 387 17.95 -8.80 32.14
N ASP A 388 18.36 -8.07 31.10
CA ASP A 388 19.75 -7.74 30.82
C ASP A 388 20.24 -6.50 31.59
N ALA A 389 19.31 -5.81 32.28
CA ALA A 389 19.59 -4.73 33.23
C ALA A 389 20.24 -5.27 34.52
N THR A 390 21.45 -5.81 34.43
CA THR A 390 22.36 -5.90 35.59
C THR A 390 23.01 -4.54 35.85
N PRO A 391 23.19 -4.12 37.12
CA PRO A 391 23.37 -2.73 37.49
C PRO A 391 24.80 -2.25 37.25
N GLU A 392 25.06 -1.62 36.11
CA GLU A 392 26.19 -0.69 36.01
C GLU A 392 25.75 0.67 36.56
N HIS A 393 26.22 0.94 37.78
CA HIS A 393 26.40 2.26 38.39
C HIS A 393 25.12 2.97 38.87
N SER A 394 24.73 2.67 40.11
CA SER A 394 24.18 3.73 40.97
C SER A 394 25.36 4.49 41.61
N PRO A 395 25.41 5.83 41.56
CA PRO A 395 26.40 6.62 42.29
C PRO A 395 26.28 6.48 43.81
#